data_AF-A0AAU9VGA6-F1
#
_entry.id   AF-A0AAU9VGA6-F1
#
_cell.length_a   1.000
_cell.length_b   1.000
_cell.length_c   1.000
_cell.angle_alpha   90.00
_cell.angle_beta   90.00
_cell.angle_gamma   90.00
#
_symmetry.space_group_name_H-M   'P 1'
#
loop_
_entity.id
_entity.type
_entity.pdbx_description
1 polymer ?
#
loop_
_entity_poly.entity_id
_entity_poly.type
_entity_poly.pdbx_seq_one_letter_code
_entity_poly.pdbx_strand_id
1 'polypeptide(L)'
;MPSEAIATASLITKMDMLFDSVHASTPDLKRGKKNSTKLKESTGYITLFREIKELFKNLNFFECRSTPPSKEGWVWTFNGLELVRHYITKKHKTVKSLSTRRIQQDPLEILFGFIRANCGSNSNPTTSQFVAGLKLNFF
;
A
#
# COMPACT_ATOMS: atom_id res chain seq x y z
N MET A 1 -5.81 -4.31 31.27
CA MET A 1 -5.03 -5.14 30.32
C MET A 1 -3.58 -5.18 30.79
N PRO A 2 -2.85 -6.28 30.58
CA PRO A 2 -1.40 -6.33 30.78
C PRO A 2 -0.66 -5.26 29.96
N SER A 3 0.52 -4.82 30.40
CA SER A 3 1.34 -3.80 29.73
C SER A 3 1.68 -4.17 28.28
N GLU A 4 2.01 -5.43 28.06
CA GLU A 4 2.38 -5.98 26.76
C GLU A 4 1.19 -5.99 25.80
N ALA A 5 -0.01 -6.23 26.33
CA ALA A 5 -1.24 -6.17 25.55
C ALA A 5 -1.56 -4.74 25.09
N ILE A 6 -1.26 -3.72 25.91
CA ILE A 6 -1.44 -2.30 25.55
C ILE A 6 -0.45 -1.90 24.44
N ALA A 7 0.81 -2.30 24.56
CA ALA A 7 1.84 -2.02 23.55
C ALA A 7 1.49 -2.67 22.21
N THR A 8 1.06 -3.94 22.24
CA THR A 8 0.63 -4.69 21.06
C THR A 8 -0.60 -4.06 20.39
N ALA A 9 -1.63 -3.72 21.19
CA ALA A 9 -2.82 -3.06 20.67
C ALA A 9 -2.48 -1.73 19.99
N SER A 10 -1.61 -0.93 20.62
CA SER A 10 -1.17 0.37 20.07
C SER A 10 -0.44 0.21 18.74
N LEU A 11 0.43 -0.79 18.62
CA LEU A 11 1.13 -1.10 17.37
C LEU A 11 0.14 -1.54 16.28
N ILE A 12 -0.75 -2.49 16.59
CA ILE A 12 -1.75 -3.00 15.65
C ILE A 12 -2.65 -1.87 15.14
N THR A 13 -3.11 -0.97 16.03
CA THR A 13 -3.91 0.19 15.62
C THR A 13 -3.15 1.09 14.65
N LYS A 14 -1.87 1.39 14.91
CA LYS A 14 -1.05 2.19 14.00
C LYS A 14 -0.87 1.49 12.65
N MET A 15 -0.67 0.17 12.64
CA MET A 15 -0.55 -0.61 11.41
C MET A 15 -1.87 -0.66 10.63
N ASP A 16 -3.02 -0.80 11.28
CA ASP A 16 -4.34 -0.76 10.61
C ASP A 16 -4.57 0.60 9.93
N MET A 17 -4.29 1.69 10.66
CA MET A 17 -4.37 3.05 10.11
C MET A 17 -3.44 3.26 8.91
N LEU A 18 -2.23 2.69 8.99
CA LEU A 18 -1.25 2.70 7.92
C LEU A 18 -1.77 1.97 6.68
N PHE A 19 -2.20 0.72 6.82
CA PHE A 19 -2.67 -0.11 5.70
C PHE A 19 -3.89 0.52 5.02
N ASP A 20 -4.81 1.06 5.82
CA ASP A 20 -5.96 1.82 5.31
C ASP A 20 -5.52 2.99 4.42
N SER A 21 -4.49 3.73 4.82
CA SER A 21 -4.00 4.90 4.07
C SER A 21 -3.33 4.56 2.73
N VAL A 22 -2.66 3.41 2.66
CA VAL A 22 -1.93 2.99 1.43
C VAL A 22 -2.76 2.10 0.51
N HIS A 23 -3.94 1.64 0.94
CA HIS A 23 -4.90 0.87 0.13
C HIS A 23 -6.22 1.62 -0.13
N ALA A 24 -6.21 2.95 -0.02
CA ALA A 24 -7.41 3.76 -0.15
C ALA A 24 -7.89 3.89 -1.61
N SER A 25 -9.16 3.57 -1.84
CA SER A 25 -9.80 3.63 -3.16
C SER A 25 -10.95 4.63 -3.29
N THR A 26 -11.62 4.99 -2.18
CA THR A 26 -12.82 5.84 -2.20
C THR A 26 -12.55 7.25 -1.69
N PRO A 27 -13.21 8.28 -2.25
CA PRO A 27 -13.14 9.64 -1.72
C PRO A 27 -13.88 9.79 -0.38
N ASP A 28 -14.87 8.92 -0.15
CA ASP A 28 -15.77 8.93 1.00
C ASP A 28 -15.32 8.00 2.11
N LEU A 29 -15.73 8.31 3.34
CA LEU A 29 -15.48 7.53 4.54
C LEU A 29 -16.11 6.14 4.40
N LYS A 30 -15.29 5.12 4.13
CA LYS A 30 -15.75 3.73 4.21
C LYS A 30 -15.92 3.34 5.67
N ARG A 31 -17.15 3.03 6.10
CA ARG A 31 -17.45 2.40 7.40
C ARG A 31 -16.86 3.16 8.61
N GLY A 32 -16.74 4.48 8.52
CA GLY A 32 -16.13 5.32 9.57
C GLY A 32 -14.60 5.32 9.62
N LYS A 33 -13.90 4.55 8.76
CA LYS A 33 -12.43 4.54 8.70
C LYS A 33 -11.91 5.75 7.94
N LYS A 34 -11.46 6.77 8.68
CA LYS A 34 -10.94 8.05 8.14
C LYS A 34 -9.72 7.86 7.23
N ASN A 35 -8.87 6.89 7.55
CA ASN A 35 -7.62 6.66 6.83
C ASN A 35 -7.80 5.86 5.53
N SER A 36 -8.93 5.15 5.34
CA SER A 36 -9.22 4.41 4.10
C SER A 36 -9.72 5.29 2.95
N THR A 37 -9.46 6.60 3.02
CA THR A 37 -9.92 7.58 2.03
C THR A 37 -8.76 8.06 1.17
N LYS A 38 -9.05 8.43 -0.08
CA LYS A 38 -8.04 8.98 -0.99
C LYS A 38 -7.27 10.10 -0.30
N LEU A 39 -5.95 10.16 -0.54
CA LEU A 39 -5.13 11.23 0.01
C LEU A 39 -5.69 12.56 -0.49
N LYS A 40 -6.13 13.41 0.43
CA LYS A 40 -6.63 14.77 0.21
C LYS A 40 -6.15 15.66 1.35
N GLU A 41 -6.12 16.97 1.18
CA GLU A 41 -5.57 17.85 2.23
C GLU A 41 -6.33 17.71 3.56
N SER A 42 -7.65 17.55 3.47
CA SER A 42 -8.53 17.42 4.64
C SER A 42 -8.42 16.08 5.38
N THR A 43 -7.67 15.09 4.89
CA THR A 43 -7.54 13.80 5.61
C THR A 43 -6.44 13.80 6.65
N GLY A 44 -5.55 14.79 6.66
CA GLY A 44 -4.43 14.85 7.61
C GLY A 44 -3.37 13.77 7.37
N TYR A 45 -3.29 13.23 6.15
CA TYR A 45 -2.36 12.15 5.80
C TYR A 45 -0.89 12.52 6.04
N ILE A 46 -0.51 13.80 5.94
CA ILE A 46 0.85 14.28 6.22
C ILE A 46 1.22 13.99 7.69
N THR A 47 0.32 14.28 8.63
CA THR A 47 0.53 14.01 10.05
C THR A 47 0.68 12.50 10.30
N LEU A 48 -0.22 11.71 9.72
CA LEU A 48 -0.17 10.25 9.82
C LEU A 48 1.15 9.69 9.29
N PHE A 49 1.60 10.12 8.11
CA PHE A 49 2.84 9.65 7.50
C PHE A 49 4.05 10.06 8.32
N ARG A 50 4.07 11.26 8.90
CA ARG A 50 5.13 11.68 9.82
C ARG A 50 5.20 10.77 11.05
N GLU A 51 4.06 10.49 11.69
CA GLU A 51 4.01 9.61 12.87
C GLU A 51 4.46 8.18 12.54
N ILE A 52 4.05 7.65 11.39
CA ILE A 52 4.46 6.32 10.94
C ILE A 52 5.95 6.29 10.60
N LYS A 53 6.48 7.31 9.92
CA LYS A 53 7.92 7.42 9.62
C LYS A 53 8.74 7.40 10.92
N GLU A 54 8.32 8.14 11.94
CA GLU A 54 8.96 8.12 13.26
C GLU A 54 8.81 6.75 13.95
N LEU A 55 7.65 6.10 13.86
CA LEU A 55 7.48 4.72 14.37
C LEU A 55 8.52 3.78 13.73
N PHE A 56 8.60 3.74 12.39
CA PHE A 56 9.54 2.84 11.70
C PHE A 56 10.99 3.18 12.00
N LYS A 57 11.36 4.46 12.08
CA LYS A 57 12.71 4.90 12.44
C LYS A 57 13.13 4.34 13.82
N ASN A 58 12.22 4.37 14.78
CA ASN A 58 12.46 3.96 16.16
C ASN A 58 12.21 2.46 16.44
N LEU A 59 11.67 1.70 15.48
CA LEU A 59 11.50 0.25 15.61
C LEU A 59 12.87 -0.44 15.64
N ASN A 60 13.11 -1.22 16.69
CA ASN A 60 14.25 -2.10 16.85
C ASN A 60 13.79 -3.56 16.74
N PHE A 61 14.58 -4.37 16.02
CA PHE A 61 14.29 -5.78 15.80
C PHE A 61 15.30 -6.62 16.57
N PHE A 62 14.81 -7.40 17.53
CA PHE A 62 15.63 -8.31 18.32
C PHE A 62 15.83 -9.63 17.57
N GLU A 63 16.96 -10.31 17.85
CA GLU A 63 17.29 -11.63 17.28
C GLU A 63 17.36 -11.69 15.74
N CYS A 64 17.47 -10.53 15.08
CA CYS A 64 17.58 -10.42 13.64
C CYS A 64 19.05 -10.23 13.23
N ARG A 65 19.51 -10.94 12.18
CA ARG A 65 20.88 -10.79 11.64
C ARG A 65 21.14 -9.38 11.09
N SER A 66 20.10 -8.73 10.58
CA SER A 66 20.12 -7.36 10.08
C SER A 66 18.74 -6.75 10.23
N THR A 67 18.69 -5.42 10.16
CA THR A 67 17.41 -4.71 10.08
C THR A 67 16.66 -5.17 8.82
N PRO A 68 15.36 -5.49 8.90
CA PRO A 68 14.57 -5.84 7.72
C PRO A 68 14.55 -4.68 6.71
N PRO A 69 14.78 -4.94 5.41
CA PRO A 69 14.75 -3.89 4.39
C PRO A 69 13.37 -3.22 4.28
N SER A 70 12.31 -3.90 4.72
CA SER A 70 10.96 -3.34 4.81
C SER A 70 10.86 -2.12 5.73
N LYS A 71 11.72 -1.97 6.75
CA LYS A 71 11.76 -0.78 7.61
C LYS A 71 12.03 0.48 6.78
N GLU A 72 13.05 0.44 5.93
CA GLU A 72 13.37 1.54 5.02
C GLU A 72 12.37 1.65 3.86
N GLY A 73 11.93 0.50 3.34
CA GLY A 73 10.93 0.44 2.27
C GLY A 73 9.62 1.16 2.62
N TRP A 74 9.18 1.10 3.88
CA TRP A 74 8.03 1.88 4.35
C TRP A 74 8.28 3.39 4.29
N VAL A 75 9.42 3.85 4.81
CA VAL A 75 9.80 5.28 4.77
C VAL A 75 9.87 5.78 3.32
N TRP A 76 10.47 5.01 2.43
CA TRP A 76 10.52 5.33 1.00
C TRP A 76 9.14 5.40 0.37
N THR A 77 8.25 4.46 0.70
CA THR A 77 6.87 4.46 0.22
C THR A 77 6.15 5.76 0.59
N PHE A 78 6.24 6.21 1.84
CA PHE A 78 5.58 7.45 2.27
C PHE A 78 6.14 8.69 1.59
N ASN A 79 7.47 8.78 1.49
CA ASN A 79 8.11 9.90 0.79
C ASN A 79 7.72 9.93 -0.70
N GLY A 80 7.64 8.76 -1.34
CA GLY A 80 7.18 8.63 -2.72
C GLY A 80 5.73 9.06 -2.91
N LEU A 81 4.83 8.63 -2.02
CA LEU A 81 3.42 9.04 -2.05
C LEU A 81 3.24 10.55 -1.85
N GLU A 82 3.98 11.15 -0.90
CA GLU A 82 4.00 12.60 -0.67
C GLU A 82 4.49 13.35 -1.93
N LEU A 83 5.59 12.89 -2.53
CA LEU A 83 6.17 13.47 -3.73
C LEU A 83 5.21 13.41 -4.92
N VAL A 84 4.66 12.23 -5.22
CA VAL A 84 3.70 12.02 -6.31
C VAL A 84 2.48 12.89 -6.10
N ARG A 85 1.95 12.94 -4.88
CA ARG A 85 0.79 13.77 -4.55
C ARG A 85 1.09 15.25 -4.79
N HIS A 86 2.19 15.76 -4.24
CA HIS A 86 2.60 17.15 -4.38
C HIS A 86 2.80 17.53 -5.85
N TYR A 87 3.48 16.67 -6.61
CA TYR A 87 3.74 16.91 -8.03
C TYR A 87 2.45 16.96 -8.85
N ILE A 88 1.55 15.99 -8.67
CA ILE A 88 0.29 15.92 -9.42
C ILE A 88 -0.62 17.10 -9.09
N THR A 89 -0.78 17.48 -7.81
CA THR A 89 -1.64 18.61 -7.43
C THR A 89 -1.09 19.95 -7.92
N LYS A 90 0.24 20.12 -7.90
CA LYS A 90 0.92 21.32 -8.42
C LYS A 90 0.75 21.45 -9.93
N LYS A 91 0.91 20.34 -10.66
CA LYS A 91 0.82 20.31 -12.14
C LYS A 91 -0.63 20.34 -12.64
N HIS A 92 -1.55 19.70 -11.94
CA HIS A 92 -2.95 19.54 -12.33
C HIS A 92 -3.88 20.01 -11.21
N LYS A 93 -4.25 21.30 -11.23
CA LYS A 93 -5.12 21.93 -10.21
C LYS A 93 -6.50 21.27 -10.06
N THR A 94 -6.96 20.53 -11.08
CA THR A 94 -8.23 19.78 -11.05
C THR A 94 -8.15 18.49 -10.23
N VAL A 95 -6.94 17.95 -10.01
CA VAL A 95 -6.75 16.71 -9.24
C VAL A 95 -6.72 17.02 -7.75
N LYS A 96 -7.85 16.79 -7.08
CA LYS A 96 -8.02 17.09 -5.65
C LYS A 96 -7.59 15.97 -4.71
N SER A 97 -7.45 14.74 -5.22
CA SER A 97 -7.13 13.57 -4.39
C SER A 97 -6.35 12.50 -5.16
N LEU A 98 -5.58 11.69 -4.44
CA LEU A 98 -4.83 10.55 -4.98
C LEU A 98 -5.34 9.23 -4.38
N SER A 99 -5.65 8.25 -5.23
CA SER A 99 -5.99 6.90 -4.79
C SER A 99 -4.72 6.07 -4.65
N THR A 100 -4.37 5.70 -3.42
CA THR A 100 -3.17 4.92 -3.12
C THR A 100 -3.28 3.48 -3.60
N ARG A 101 -4.50 2.93 -3.68
CA ARG A 101 -4.75 1.61 -4.29
C ARG A 101 -4.25 1.48 -5.73
N ARG A 102 -4.17 2.58 -6.49
CA ARG A 102 -3.70 2.58 -7.88
C ARG A 102 -2.18 2.64 -8.02
N ILE A 103 -1.45 2.83 -6.92
CA ILE A 103 0.02 2.88 -6.89
C ILE A 103 0.62 1.50 -6.60
N GLN A 104 -0.21 0.53 -6.20
CA GLN A 104 0.19 -0.82 -5.80
C GLN A 104 0.36 -1.75 -7.00
N GLN A 105 1.10 -2.85 -6.80
CA GLN A 105 1.32 -3.88 -7.83
C GLN A 105 0.17 -4.91 -7.91
N ASP A 106 -0.82 -4.85 -7.00
CA ASP A 106 -1.95 -5.79 -6.97
C ASP A 106 -2.62 -6.04 -8.33
N PRO A 107 -2.89 -5.02 -9.18
CA PRO A 107 -3.50 -5.26 -10.49
C PRO A 107 -2.63 -6.14 -11.41
N LEU A 108 -1.30 -6.02 -11.30
CA LEU A 108 -0.36 -6.86 -12.06
C LEU A 108 -0.33 -8.29 -11.51
N GLU A 109 -0.38 -8.46 -10.19
CA GLU A 109 -0.45 -9.79 -9.57
C GLU A 109 -1.76 -10.51 -9.91
N ILE A 110 -2.87 -9.76 -9.93
CA ILE A 110 -4.18 -10.24 -10.39
C ILE A 110 -4.10 -10.72 -11.84
N LEU A 111 -3.46 -9.95 -12.73
CA LEU A 111 -3.24 -10.35 -14.13
C LEU A 111 -2.45 -11.66 -14.21
N PHE A 112 -1.37 -11.81 -13.45
CA PHE A 112 -0.61 -13.06 -13.42
C PHE A 112 -1.45 -14.23 -12.87
N GLY A 113 -2.35 -13.97 -11.93
CA GLY A 113 -3.35 -14.92 -11.46
C GLY A 113 -4.25 -15.42 -12.60
N PHE A 114 -4.82 -14.51 -13.40
CA PHE A 114 -5.66 -14.87 -14.54
C PHE A 114 -4.91 -15.70 -15.60
N ILE A 115 -3.66 -15.33 -15.91
CA ILE A 115 -2.84 -16.08 -16.87
C ILE A 115 -2.59 -17.52 -16.38
N ARG A 116 -2.28 -17.70 -15.10
CA ARG A 116 -2.10 -19.04 -14.51
C ARG A 116 -3.42 -19.83 -14.51
N ALA A 117 -4.55 -19.18 -14.23
CA ALA A 117 -5.86 -19.84 -14.24
C ALA A 117 -6.24 -20.35 -15.65
N ASN A 118 -5.89 -19.62 -16.70
CA ASN A 118 -6.12 -20.03 -18.08
C ASN A 118 -5.32 -21.28 -18.50
N CYS A 119 -4.30 -21.67 -17.74
CA CYS A 119 -3.48 -22.84 -18.02
C CYS A 119 -4.00 -24.12 -17.31
N GLY A 120 -5.21 -24.08 -16.75
CA GLY A 120 -5.83 -25.23 -16.07
C GLY A 120 -4.99 -25.71 -14.88
N SER A 121 -4.61 -26.98 -14.88
CA SER A 121 -3.74 -27.57 -13.83
C SER A 121 -2.27 -27.13 -13.91
N ASN A 122 -1.86 -26.40 -14.95
CA ASN A 122 -0.50 -25.90 -15.07
C ASN A 122 -0.35 -24.52 -14.41
N SER A 123 -0.03 -24.51 -13.12
CA SER A 123 0.20 -23.29 -12.33
C SER A 123 1.51 -22.57 -12.66
N ASN A 124 2.40 -23.18 -13.45
CA ASN A 124 3.68 -22.62 -13.85
C ASN A 124 3.85 -22.66 -15.39
N PRO A 125 3.21 -21.74 -16.13
CA PRO A 125 3.26 -21.74 -17.58
C PRO A 125 4.67 -21.50 -18.11
N THR A 126 4.99 -22.15 -19.23
CA THR A 126 6.14 -21.77 -20.07
C THR A 126 5.95 -20.37 -20.66
N THR A 127 7.02 -19.74 -21.14
CA THR A 127 6.93 -18.41 -21.77
C THR A 127 5.90 -18.36 -22.90
N SER A 128 5.83 -19.38 -23.76
CA SER A 128 4.85 -19.46 -24.84
C SER A 128 3.41 -19.52 -24.33
N GLN A 129 3.17 -20.30 -23.27
CA GLN A 129 1.85 -20.39 -22.61
C GLN A 129 1.48 -19.08 -21.92
N PHE A 130 2.44 -18.41 -21.28
CA PHE A 130 2.24 -17.09 -20.69
C PHE A 130 1.85 -16.05 -21.74
N VAL A 131 2.54 -16.01 -22.88
CA VAL A 131 2.21 -15.11 -24.00
C VAL A 131 0.83 -15.42 -24.59
N ALA A 132 0.48 -16.70 -24.76
CA ALA A 132 -0.85 -17.10 -25.22
C ALA A 132 -1.94 -16.67 -24.22
N GLY A 133 -1.74 -16.93 -22.93
CA GLY A 133 -2.65 -16.52 -21.87
C GLY A 133 -2.77 -15.00 -21.76
N LEU A 134 -1.69 -14.26 -21.96
CA LEU A 134 -1.73 -12.80 -22.01
C LEU A 134 -2.60 -12.31 -23.16
N LYS A 135 -2.39 -12.83 -24.39
CA LYS A 135 -3.20 -12.44 -25.56
C LYS A 135 -4.69 -12.69 -25.35
N LEU A 136 -5.08 -13.79 -24.70
CA LEU A 136 -6.48 -14.12 -24.43
C LEU A 136 -7.19 -13.18 -23.44
N ASN A 137 -6.45 -12.42 -22.62
CA ASN A 137 -7.03 -11.53 -21.60
C ASN A 137 -7.11 -10.06 -22.04
N PHE A 138 -6.53 -9.70 -23.19
CA PHE A 138 -6.43 -8.31 -23.68
C PHE A 138 -7.10 -8.10 -25.05
N PHE A 139 -7.66 -9.14 -25.66
CA PHE A 139 -8.47 -9.13 -26.87
C PHE A 139 -9.78 -9.86 -26.62
#